data_AF-A0A925WZS4-F1
#
_entry.id   AF-A0A925WZS4-F1
#
_cell.length_a   1.000
_cell.length_b   1.000
_cell.length_c   1.000
_cell.angle_alpha   90.00
_cell.angle_beta   90.00
_cell.angle_gamma   90.00
#
_symmetry.space_group_name_H-M   'P 1'
#
loop_
_entity.id
_entity.type
_entity.pdbx_description
1 polymer ?
#
loop_
_entity_poly.entity_id
_entity_poly.type
_entity_poly.pdbx_seq_one_letter_code
_entity_poly.pdbx_strand_id
1 'polypeptide(L)'
;MDSSHIKPKQAMKLCQAVRRSLAYVGRLRRRMELLGFPPDDVLYRAASKAHDGLQELHVRAHYCSVPSGVGVNRTADGSKPAPTQ
;
A
#
# COMPACT_ATOMS: atom_id res chain seq x y z
N MET A 1 -1.75 -16.55 9.55
CA MET A 1 -1.11 -16.02 8.33
C MET A 1 -1.07 -14.52 8.45
N ASP A 2 0.12 -13.93 8.37
CA ASP A 2 0.33 -12.49 8.37
C ASP A 2 0.86 -12.02 6.99
N SER A 3 1.15 -10.72 6.88
CA SER A 3 1.66 -10.10 5.65
C SER A 3 3.06 -10.58 5.23
N SER A 4 3.79 -11.31 6.08
CA SER A 4 5.13 -11.85 5.76
C SER A 4 5.07 -13.01 4.76
N HIS A 5 3.91 -13.66 4.62
CA HIS A 5 3.68 -14.75 3.67
C HIS A 5 3.32 -14.28 2.25
N ILE A 6 3.06 -12.98 2.05
CA ILE A 6 2.76 -12.44 0.73
C ILE A 6 4.04 -12.37 -0.09
N LYS A 7 4.07 -13.05 -1.24
CA LYS A 7 5.19 -12.93 -2.18
C LYS A 7 5.19 -11.53 -2.78
N PRO A 8 6.36 -10.92 -3.03
CA PRO A 8 6.45 -9.58 -3.66
C PRO A 8 5.65 -9.47 -4.97
N LYS A 9 5.61 -10.54 -5.78
CA LYS A 9 4.79 -10.61 -7.01
C LYS A 9 3.28 -10.53 -6.74
N GLN A 10 2.79 -11.10 -5.64
CA GLN A 10 1.38 -11.01 -5.24
C GLN A 10 1.06 -9.61 -4.70
N ALA A 11 1.95 -9.05 -3.89
CA ALA A 11 1.84 -7.66 -3.41
C ALA A 11 1.78 -6.66 -4.57
N MET A 12 2.63 -6.85 -5.60
CA MET A 12 2.64 -5.99 -6.78
C MET A 12 1.33 -6.08 -7.58
N LYS A 13 0.75 -7.28 -7.74
CA LYS A 13 -0.57 -7.45 -8.37
C LYS A 13 -1.67 -6.73 -7.59
N LEU A 14 -1.67 -6.86 -6.27
CA LEU A 14 -2.60 -6.13 -5.41
C LEU A 14 -2.42 -4.61 -5.55
N CYS A 15 -1.18 -4.13 -5.50
CA CYS A 15 -0.84 -2.72 -5.67
C CYS A 15 -1.38 -2.15 -7.00
N GLN A 16 -1.23 -2.89 -8.11
CA GLN A 16 -1.75 -2.50 -9.42
C GLN A 16 -3.29 -2.45 -9.46
N ALA A 17 -3.96 -3.43 -8.83
CA ALA A 17 -5.42 -3.46 -8.76
C ALA A 17 -5.96 -2.26 -7.95
N VAL A 18 -5.39 -2.04 -6.76
CA VAL A 18 -5.79 -0.96 -5.85
C VAL A 18 -5.53 0.42 -6.47
N ARG A 19 -4.42 0.60 -7.19
CA ARG A 19 -4.09 1.85 -7.87
C ARG A 19 -5.19 2.32 -8.83
N ARG A 20 -5.84 1.41 -9.55
CA ARG A 20 -6.92 1.76 -10.50
C ARG A 20 -8.14 2.30 -9.77
N SER A 21 -8.55 1.62 -8.69
CA SER A 21 -9.67 2.04 -7.85
C SER A 21 -9.36 3.35 -7.13
N LEU A 22 -8.16 3.49 -6.57
CA LEU A 22 -7.70 4.72 -5.91
C LEU A 22 -7.76 5.92 -6.87
N ALA A 23 -7.28 5.76 -8.11
CA ALA A 23 -7.34 6.82 -9.11
C ALA A 23 -8.79 7.19 -9.48
N TYR A 24 -9.70 6.22 -9.56
CA TYR A 24 -11.11 6.47 -9.80
C TYR A 24 -11.76 7.25 -8.66
N VAL A 25 -11.61 6.78 -7.42
CA VAL A 25 -12.20 7.43 -6.25
C VAL A 25 -11.59 8.82 -6.00
N GLY A 26 -10.28 8.98 -6.23
CA GLY A 26 -9.62 10.29 -6.16
C GLY A 26 -10.21 11.30 -7.15
N ARG A 27 -10.50 10.87 -8.39
CA ARG A 27 -11.19 11.74 -9.37
C ARG A 27 -12.63 12.05 -8.95
N LEU A 28 -13.36 11.07 -8.41
CA LEU A 28 -14.72 11.29 -7.90
C LEU A 28 -14.71 12.33 -6.78
N ARG A 29 -13.88 12.14 -5.75
CA ARG A 29 -13.73 13.07 -4.64
C ARG A 29 -13.37 14.47 -5.13
N ARG A 30 -12.40 14.60 -6.04
CA ARG A 30 -12.03 15.90 -6.62
C ARG A 30 -13.20 16.58 -7.34
N ARG A 31 -14.03 15.81 -8.06
CA ARG A 31 -15.24 16.37 -8.71
C ARG A 31 -16.25 16.86 -7.67
N MET A 32 -16.44 16.13 -6.58
CA MET A 32 -17.35 16.54 -5.51
C MET A 32 -16.87 17.84 -4.84
N GLU A 33 -15.56 17.97 -4.60
CA GLU A 33 -14.94 19.22 -4.10
C GLU A 33 -15.19 20.39 -5.06
N LEU A 34 -14.99 20.19 -6.36
CA LEU A 34 -15.21 21.23 -7.38
C LEU A 34 -16.68 21.63 -7.53
N LEU A 35 -17.61 20.71 -7.26
CA LEU A 35 -19.05 20.97 -7.26
C LEU A 35 -19.55 21.56 -5.94
N GLY A 36 -18.68 21.74 -4.94
CA GLY A 36 -19.05 22.31 -3.64
C GLY A 36 -19.90 21.40 -2.78
N PHE A 37 -19.71 20.07 -2.87
CA PHE A 37 -20.40 19.14 -1.98
C PHE A 37 -20.10 19.49 -0.52
N PRO A 38 -21.12 19.50 0.37
CA PRO A 38 -20.89 19.79 1.77
C PRO A 38 -20.10 18.66 2.43
N PRO A 39 -19.23 18.96 3.41
CA PRO A 39 -18.40 17.96 4.10
C PRO A 39 -19.24 16.93 4.88
N ASP A 40 -20.49 17.27 5.18
CA ASP A 40 -21.43 16.41 5.90
C ASP A 40 -22.26 15.51 4.97
N ASP A 41 -22.12 15.67 3.67
CA ASP A 41 -22.77 14.82 2.68
C ASP A 41 -22.33 13.36 2.85
N VAL A 42 -23.32 12.47 2.89
CA VAL A 42 -23.11 11.04 3.18
C VAL A 42 -22.26 10.39 2.09
N LEU A 43 -22.47 10.77 0.82
CA LEU A 43 -21.71 10.24 -0.30
C LEU A 43 -20.27 10.78 -0.30
N TYR A 44 -20.08 12.07 0.00
CA TYR A 44 -18.75 12.67 0.09
C TYR A 44 -17.90 12.03 1.19
N ARG A 45 -18.53 11.79 2.36
CA ARG A 45 -17.90 11.06 3.47
C ARG A 45 -17.55 9.62 3.09
N ALA A 46 -18.45 8.92 2.39
CA ALA A 46 -18.19 7.55 1.93
C ALA A 46 -17.06 7.50 0.91
N ALA A 47 -17.04 8.42 -0.07
CA ALA A 47 -15.98 8.53 -1.07
C ALA A 47 -14.63 8.85 -0.44
N SER A 48 -14.61 9.74 0.57
CA SER A 48 -13.39 10.10 1.31
C SER A 48 -12.86 8.90 2.10
N LYS A 49 -13.72 8.19 2.85
CA LYS A 49 -13.33 6.96 3.57
C LYS A 49 -12.78 5.88 2.63
N ALA A 50 -13.43 5.69 1.48
CA ALA A 50 -12.97 4.74 0.47
C ALA A 50 -11.60 5.13 -0.10
N HIS A 51 -11.40 6.41 -0.39
CA HIS A 51 -10.12 6.94 -0.86
C HIS A 51 -9.01 6.66 0.16
N ASP A 52 -9.24 6.98 1.42
CA ASP A 52 -8.23 6.85 2.47
C ASP A 52 -7.86 5.38 2.72
N GLY A 53 -8.86 4.49 2.76
CA GLY A 53 -8.64 3.04 2.86
C GLY A 53 -7.89 2.46 1.66
N LEU A 54 -8.19 2.92 0.44
CA LEU A 54 -7.47 2.50 -0.77
C LEU A 54 -6.03 3.02 -0.77
N GLN A 55 -5.80 4.26 -0.32
CA GLN A 55 -4.48 4.85 -0.19
C GLN A 55 -3.63 4.06 0.80
N GLU A 56 -4.17 3.76 1.98
CA GLU A 56 -3.50 2.96 2.99
C GLU A 56 -3.15 1.56 2.46
N LEU A 57 -4.12 0.89 1.83
CA LEU A 57 -3.89 -0.44 1.25
C LEU A 57 -2.83 -0.39 0.14
N HIS A 58 -2.84 0.64 -0.71
CA HIS A 58 -1.85 0.82 -1.76
C HIS A 58 -0.44 0.96 -1.19
N VAL A 59 -0.27 1.80 -0.16
CA VAL A 59 1.03 2.01 0.50
C VAL A 59 1.53 0.73 1.16
N ARG A 60 0.69 0.03 1.92
CA ARG A 60 1.06 -1.25 2.55
C ARG A 60 1.44 -2.30 1.52
N ALA A 61 0.64 -2.44 0.46
CA ALA A 61 0.93 -3.38 -0.64
C ALA A 61 2.23 -3.00 -1.39
N HIS A 62 2.49 -1.70 -1.56
CA HIS A 62 3.74 -1.22 -2.14
C HIS A 62 4.94 -1.66 -1.29
N TYR A 63 4.91 -1.42 0.03
CA TYR A 63 5.98 -1.87 0.92
C TYR A 63 6.19 -3.38 0.91
N CYS A 64 5.13 -4.19 0.84
CA CYS A 64 5.26 -5.65 0.70
C CYS A 64 5.82 -6.09 -0.67
N SER A 65 5.77 -5.23 -1.70
CA SER A 65 6.29 -5.54 -3.04
C SER A 65 7.76 -5.19 -3.23
N VAL A 66 8.32 -4.32 -2.37
CA VAL A 66 9.70 -3.87 -2.47
C VAL A 66 10.62 -4.88 -1.75
N PRO A 67 11.57 -5.54 -2.46
CA PRO A 67 12.41 -6.60 -1.88
C PRO A 67 13.41 -6.13 -0.82
N SER A 68 13.75 -4.84 -0.80
CA SER A 68 14.61 -4.25 0.23
C SER A 68 14.05 -2.90 0.69
N GLY A 69 13.56 -2.85 1.92
CA GLY A 69 13.35 -1.58 2.60
C GLY A 69 14.69 -0.86 2.77
N VAL A 70 14.70 0.45 2.53
CA VAL A 70 15.75 1.35 3.02
C VAL A 70 15.74 1.29 4.56
N GLY A 71 16.40 0.28 5.12
CA GLY A 71 16.30 -0.07 6.54
C GLY A 71 16.45 -1.57 6.87
N VAL A 72 16.72 -2.45 5.90
CA VAL A 72 17.19 -3.80 6.24
C VAL A 72 18.63 -3.67 6.74
N ASN A 73 18.77 -3.48 8.05
CA ASN A 73 20.00 -3.83 8.76
C ASN A 73 20.22 -5.32 8.49
N ARG A 74 21.23 -5.61 7.66
CA ARG A 74 21.75 -6.95 7.44
C ARG A 74 22.48 -7.37 8.72
N THR A 75 21.73 -7.78 9.74
CA THR A 75 22.31 -8.38 10.94
C THR A 75 21.58 -9.68 11.25
N ALA A 76 22.40 -10.72 11.43
CA ALA A 76 22.08 -12.10 11.77
C ALA A 76 21.65 -13.00 10.61
N ASP A 77 22.59 -13.36 9.74
CA ASP A 77 22.72 -14.78 9.38
C ASP A 77 24.12 -15.25 9.76
N GLY A 78 24.16 -16.22 10.66
CA GLY A 78 25.34 -16.75 11.32
C GLY A 78 26.04 -17.80 10.48
N SER A 79 26.67 -17.39 9.37
CA SER A 79 27.66 -18.24 8.70
C SER A 79 29.07 -17.89 9.18
N LYS A 80 29.52 -18.62 10.20
CA LYS A 80 30.90 -18.59 10.69
C LYS A 80 31.75 -19.39 9.69
N PRO A 81 32.76 -18.81 9.00
CA PRO A 81 33.68 -19.62 8.21
C PRO A 81 34.58 -20.43 9.15
N ALA A 82 34.70 -21.74 8.87
CA ALA A 82 35.57 -22.66 9.56
C ALA A 82 37.06 -22.28 9.37
N PRO A 83 37.93 -22.49 10.38
CA PRO A 83 39.36 -22.31 10.22
C PRO A 83 39.95 -23.46 9.40
N THR A 84 40.59 -23.13 8.28
CA THR A 84 41.45 -24.04 7.53
C THR A 84 42.74 -24.27 8.32
N GLN A 85 43.18 -25.53 8.38
CA GLN A 85 44.41 -25.99 9.03
C GLN A 85 45.67 -25.31 8.50
#